data_AF-A0A7K0FIP8-F1
#
_entry.id   AF-A0A7K0FIP8-F1
#
_cell.length_a   1.000
_cell.length_b   1.000
_cell.length_c   1.000
_cell.angle_alpha   90.00
_cell.angle_beta   90.00
_cell.angle_gamma   90.00
#
_symmetry.space_group_name_H-M   'P 1'
#
loop_
_entity.id
_entity.type
_entity.pdbx_description
1 polymer ?
#
loop_
_entity_poly.entity_id
_entity_poly.type
_entity_poly.pdbx_seq_one_letter_code
_entity_poly.pdbx_strand_id
1 'polypeptide(L)'
;MTKTLLFSSLIFTLFSCNKNVKSEVVKNNQTSHQTAISSEKKSNKNLEIKLDLFKTVPDTIDGCGEYYTLESENDNSKNYIFLSNLSNFAIIKVSGKNVFLQKDSINSKEISKDEYLEIYSGNGFKATLKIKVIKKYDEGGFYKGTLKINNKEKETDYKIKGESGC
;
A
#
# COMPACT_ATOMS: atom_id res chain seq x y z
N MET A 1 41.00 9.84 38.02
CA MET A 1 40.62 8.50 38.50
C MET A 1 39.78 7.85 37.42
N THR A 2 40.30 6.77 36.86
CA THR A 2 39.76 5.96 35.77
C THR A 2 38.62 5.05 36.25
N LYS A 3 37.60 4.80 35.40
CA LYS A 3 36.91 3.50 35.23
C LYS A 3 35.81 3.53 34.16
N THR A 4 36.26 3.31 32.93
CA THR A 4 35.87 2.27 31.97
C THR A 4 34.64 1.37 32.26
N LEU A 5 33.74 1.31 31.24
CA LEU A 5 32.97 0.17 30.68
C LEU A 5 31.96 -0.63 31.53
N LEU A 6 30.76 -0.85 30.96
CA LEU A 6 30.33 -2.18 30.46
C LEU A 6 29.04 -2.09 29.63
N PHE A 7 29.18 -2.40 28.34
CA PHE A 7 28.10 -2.80 27.43
C PHE A 7 27.56 -4.16 27.85
N SER A 8 26.23 -4.32 27.90
CA SER A 8 25.57 -5.64 27.89
C SER A 8 24.59 -5.70 26.73
N SER A 9 25.08 -6.29 25.64
CA SER A 9 24.29 -6.74 24.49
C SER A 9 23.69 -8.10 24.85
N LEU A 10 22.37 -8.24 24.78
CA LEU A 10 21.69 -9.52 24.92
C LEU A 10 21.19 -9.97 23.55
N ILE A 11 21.95 -10.88 22.95
CA ILE A 11 21.67 -11.55 21.69
C ILE A 11 20.67 -12.68 21.95
N PHE A 12 19.47 -12.60 21.35
CA PHE A 12 18.56 -13.74 21.24
C PHE A 12 18.63 -14.29 19.81
N THR A 13 19.30 -15.43 19.63
CA THR A 13 19.29 -16.22 18.38
C THR A 13 18.79 -17.62 18.67
N LEU A 14 17.54 -17.93 18.31
CA LEU A 14 16.92 -19.27 18.30
C LEU A 14 15.64 -19.12 17.44
N PHE A 15 15.26 -19.91 16.43
CA PHE A 15 15.54 -21.28 16.02
C PHE A 15 15.29 -21.41 14.49
N SER A 16 16.11 -22.19 13.79
CA SER A 16 15.83 -22.72 12.45
C SER A 16 14.80 -23.86 12.52
N CYS A 17 13.85 -23.89 11.58
CA CYS A 17 13.13 -25.11 11.23
C CYS A 17 13.24 -25.35 9.72
N ASN A 18 14.11 -26.28 9.34
CA ASN A 18 14.30 -26.76 7.99
C ASN A 18 13.55 -28.10 7.86
N LYS A 19 12.50 -28.17 7.04
CA LYS A 19 11.91 -29.44 6.60
C LYS A 19 12.05 -29.53 5.09
N ASN A 20 13.13 -30.19 4.68
CA ASN A 20 13.25 -30.78 3.35
C ASN A 20 12.40 -32.05 3.33
N VAL A 21 11.39 -32.09 2.47
CA VAL A 21 10.77 -33.34 2.03
C VAL A 21 11.17 -33.52 0.58
N LYS A 22 12.21 -34.34 0.36
CA LYS A 22 12.41 -35.03 -0.91
C LYS A 22 11.49 -36.25 -0.90
N SER A 23 10.68 -36.40 -1.95
CA SER A 23 10.17 -37.70 -2.35
C SER A 23 10.51 -37.93 -3.81
N GLU A 24 11.26 -39.00 -4.02
CA GLU A 24 11.66 -39.54 -5.30
C GLU A 24 10.50 -40.25 -5.99
N VAL A 25 10.40 -39.99 -7.29
CA VAL A 25 10.18 -40.90 -8.42
C VAL A 25 9.58 -42.29 -8.11
N VAL A 26 8.33 -42.49 -8.56
CA VAL A 26 7.82 -43.82 -8.95
C VAL A 26 7.41 -43.77 -10.43
N LYS A 27 8.06 -44.60 -11.24
CA LYS A 27 7.71 -44.91 -12.64
C LYS A 27 6.61 -45.98 -12.67
N ASN A 28 5.59 -45.83 -13.52
CA ASN A 28 5.17 -46.91 -14.42
C ASN A 28 4.26 -46.40 -15.57
N ASN A 29 4.13 -47.25 -16.58
CA ASN A 29 4.00 -46.98 -18.00
C ASN A 29 2.60 -46.64 -18.56
N GLN A 30 2.67 -45.83 -19.63
CA GLN A 30 1.96 -45.90 -20.91
C GLN A 30 0.43 -46.11 -20.92
N THR A 31 -0.29 -45.10 -21.41
CA THR A 31 -1.14 -45.25 -22.60
C THR A 31 -1.24 -43.91 -23.32
N SER A 32 -1.02 -43.96 -24.63
CA SER A 32 -1.05 -42.85 -25.58
C SER A 32 -2.45 -42.26 -25.75
N HIS A 33 -2.57 -40.94 -25.63
CA HIS A 33 -3.45 -40.15 -26.49
C HIS A 33 -2.83 -38.78 -26.74
N GLN A 34 -2.99 -38.36 -27.98
CA GLN A 34 -2.43 -37.19 -28.64
C GLN A 34 -2.79 -35.85 -27.98
N THR A 35 -1.78 -34.98 -27.99
CA THR A 35 -1.87 -33.55 -28.33
C THR A 35 -2.74 -32.68 -27.43
N ALA A 36 -2.09 -32.07 -26.43
CA ALA A 36 -2.09 -30.62 -26.32
C ALA A 36 -0.82 -30.21 -25.59
N ILE A 37 0.13 -29.64 -26.34
CA ILE A 37 1.15 -28.77 -25.78
C ILE A 37 0.38 -27.60 -25.18
N SER A 38 -0.04 -27.75 -23.93
CA SER A 38 -0.35 -26.61 -23.09
C SER A 38 0.99 -25.99 -22.80
N SER A 39 1.41 -25.11 -23.71
CA SER A 39 2.29 -24.01 -23.34
C SER A 39 1.67 -23.44 -22.07
N GLU A 40 2.29 -23.71 -20.93
CA GLU A 40 2.21 -22.84 -19.78
C GLU A 40 2.71 -21.50 -20.28
N LYS A 41 1.78 -20.74 -20.87
CA LYS A 41 1.87 -19.31 -21.01
C LYS A 41 1.99 -18.87 -19.57
N LYS A 42 3.23 -18.75 -19.09
CA LYS A 42 3.61 -18.09 -17.87
C LYS A 42 2.91 -16.76 -17.98
N SER A 43 1.71 -16.72 -17.39
CA SER A 43 0.87 -15.55 -17.42
C SER A 43 1.76 -14.53 -16.78
N ASN A 44 2.20 -13.56 -17.57
CA ASN A 44 2.83 -12.36 -17.08
C ASN A 44 1.70 -11.70 -16.29
N LYS A 45 1.47 -12.22 -15.07
CA LYS A 45 0.60 -11.63 -14.06
C LYS A 45 1.21 -10.26 -13.96
N ASN A 46 0.50 -9.28 -14.52
CA ASN A 46 0.80 -7.89 -14.30
C ASN A 46 0.97 -7.77 -12.78
N LEU A 47 2.21 -7.56 -12.35
CA LEU A 47 2.54 -7.64 -10.94
C LEU A 47 2.03 -6.33 -10.34
N GLU A 48 0.78 -6.33 -9.89
CA GLU A 48 0.19 -5.16 -9.24
C GLU A 48 0.72 -4.99 -7.82
N ILE A 49 0.91 -3.75 -7.39
CA ILE A 49 1.17 -3.40 -5.99
C ILE A 49 -0.16 -3.44 -5.27
N LYS A 50 -0.43 -4.51 -4.52
CA LYS A 50 -1.64 -4.63 -3.71
C LYS A 50 -1.50 -3.85 -2.40
N LEU A 51 -2.44 -2.94 -2.16
CA LEU A 51 -2.60 -2.27 -0.87
C LEU A 51 -3.51 -3.08 0.05
N ASP A 52 -3.14 -3.17 1.32
CA ASP A 52 -3.99 -3.74 2.36
C ASP A 52 -4.90 -2.67 2.95
N LEU A 53 -6.00 -3.13 3.56
CA LEU A 53 -6.97 -2.25 4.18
C LEU A 53 -6.59 -1.88 5.61
N PHE A 54 -6.72 -0.60 5.95
CA PHE A 54 -6.88 -0.13 7.31
C PHE A 54 -8.34 -0.28 7.71
N LYS A 55 -8.57 -0.90 8.88
CA LYS A 55 -9.91 -1.03 9.49
C LYS A 55 -10.20 0.07 10.51
N THR A 56 -9.14 0.77 10.93
CA THR A 56 -9.15 1.87 11.89
C THR A 56 -8.11 2.89 11.46
N VAL A 57 -8.35 4.16 11.76
CA VAL A 57 -7.37 5.23 11.62
C VAL A 57 -6.37 5.11 12.77
N PRO A 58 -5.05 5.05 12.51
CA PRO A 58 -4.05 5.04 13.58
C PRO A 58 -3.97 6.38 14.30
N ASP A 59 -3.70 6.36 15.61
CA ASP A 59 -3.56 7.56 16.48
C ASP A 59 -2.51 8.57 16.01
N THR A 60 -1.63 8.19 15.08
CA THR A 60 -0.68 9.11 14.43
C THR A 60 -1.38 10.16 13.57
N ILE A 61 -2.62 9.91 13.14
CA ILE A 61 -3.47 10.85 12.40
C ILE A 61 -4.54 11.30 13.39
N ASP A 62 -4.28 12.43 14.04
CA ASP A 62 -5.15 13.04 15.03
C ASP A 62 -5.65 14.40 14.52
N GLY A 63 -6.94 14.68 14.72
CA GLY A 63 -7.64 15.83 14.16
C GLY A 63 -7.84 15.72 12.65
N CYS A 64 -7.15 16.59 11.90
CA CYS A 64 -7.34 16.74 10.47
C CYS A 64 -6.73 15.57 9.68
N GLY A 65 -7.46 15.05 8.70
CA GLY A 65 -6.94 13.98 7.87
C GLY A 65 -7.67 13.76 6.57
N GLU A 66 -7.10 12.86 5.77
CA GLU A 66 -7.70 12.39 4.53
C GLU A 66 -7.80 10.87 4.57
N TYR A 67 -8.98 10.37 4.23
CA TYR A 67 -9.35 8.97 4.42
C TYR A 67 -9.94 8.43 3.12
N TYR A 68 -9.15 7.68 2.37
CA TYR A 68 -9.55 7.18 1.05
C TYR A 68 -9.73 5.67 1.04
N THR A 69 -10.82 5.25 0.41
CA THR A 69 -11.18 3.87 0.11
C THR A 69 -11.26 3.65 -1.41
N LEU A 70 -11.43 2.40 -1.83
CA LEU A 70 -11.75 2.08 -3.23
C LEU A 70 -13.14 2.60 -3.58
N GLU A 71 -13.31 3.12 -4.79
CA GLU A 71 -14.61 3.66 -5.23
C GLU A 71 -15.73 2.60 -5.16
N SER A 72 -15.40 1.32 -5.37
CA SER A 72 -16.32 0.19 -5.33
C SER A 72 -16.75 -0.25 -3.92
N GLU A 73 -16.08 0.22 -2.87
CA GLU A 73 -16.44 -0.12 -1.49
C GLU A 73 -17.76 0.56 -1.08
N ASN A 74 -18.46 -0.01 -0.11
CA ASN A 74 -19.68 0.61 0.42
C ASN A 74 -19.30 1.86 1.23
N ASP A 75 -20.12 2.92 1.17
CA ASP A 75 -19.89 4.17 1.90
C ASP A 75 -19.82 3.96 3.43
N ASN A 76 -20.48 2.92 3.95
CA ASN A 76 -20.44 2.58 5.37
C ASN A 76 -19.22 1.71 5.77
N SER A 77 -18.36 1.36 4.81
CA SER A 77 -17.18 0.54 5.10
C SER A 77 -16.04 1.40 5.64
N LYS A 78 -15.52 1.05 6.81
CA LYS A 78 -14.30 1.66 7.39
C LYS A 78 -13.06 0.99 6.80
N ASN A 79 -12.99 0.90 5.48
CA ASN A 79 -11.96 0.18 4.73
C ASN A 79 -11.08 1.19 3.98
N TYR A 80 -9.97 1.63 4.55
CA TYR A 80 -9.13 2.63 3.90
C TYR A 80 -7.91 1.99 3.24
N ILE A 81 -7.48 2.50 2.10
CA ILE A 81 -6.23 2.11 1.42
C ILE A 81 -5.15 3.19 1.52
N PHE A 82 -5.55 4.41 1.86
CA PHE A 82 -4.68 5.56 2.00
C PHE A 82 -5.22 6.46 3.10
N LEU A 83 -4.31 6.88 3.98
CA LEU A 83 -4.58 7.79 5.07
C LEU A 83 -3.55 8.92 5.01
N SER A 84 -3.93 10.15 5.31
CA SER A 84 -3.02 11.31 5.36
C SER A 84 -3.42 12.19 6.53
N ASN A 85 -2.46 12.90 7.11
CA ASN A 85 -2.74 13.92 8.13
C ASN A 85 -2.84 15.34 7.52
N LEU A 86 -3.14 15.42 6.22
CA LEU A 86 -3.25 16.63 5.38
C LEU A 86 -1.96 17.44 5.19
N SER A 87 -1.08 17.42 6.18
CA SER A 87 0.03 18.36 6.29
C SER A 87 1.33 17.79 5.73
N ASN A 88 1.81 16.68 6.30
CA ASN A 88 3.20 16.28 6.12
C ASN A 88 3.38 14.83 5.69
N PHE A 89 2.47 13.91 6.03
CA PHE A 89 2.64 12.51 5.66
C PHE A 89 1.34 11.82 5.27
N ALA A 90 1.52 10.73 4.52
CA ALA A 90 0.52 9.73 4.27
C ALA A 90 1.00 8.35 4.73
N ILE A 91 0.04 7.44 4.94
CA ILE A 91 0.26 6.05 5.29
C ILE A 91 -0.50 5.18 4.28
N ILE A 92 0.22 4.25 3.67
CA ILE A 92 -0.36 3.12 2.93
C ILE A 92 0.03 1.82 3.65
N LYS A 93 -0.68 0.72 3.35
CA LYS A 93 -0.34 -0.60 3.90
C LYS A 93 0.02 -1.56 2.79
N VAL A 94 1.18 -2.19 2.90
CA VAL A 94 1.67 -3.14 1.90
C VAL A 94 2.20 -4.39 2.61
N SER A 95 1.66 -5.56 2.27
CA SER A 95 2.04 -6.84 2.88
C SER A 95 1.96 -6.83 4.41
N GLY A 96 0.88 -6.26 4.95
CA GLY A 96 0.58 -6.13 6.36
C GLY A 96 1.33 -5.01 7.08
N LYS A 97 2.25 -4.31 6.41
CA LYS A 97 3.12 -3.29 7.03
C LYS A 97 2.69 -1.88 6.65
N ASN A 98 2.69 -0.98 7.63
CA ASN A 98 2.48 0.43 7.39
C ASN A 98 3.71 1.03 6.71
N VAL A 99 3.48 1.80 5.65
CA VAL A 99 4.49 2.50 4.89
C VAL A 99 4.19 3.99 4.97
N PHE A 100 5.05 4.73 5.65
CA PHE A 100 4.96 6.17 5.77
C PHE A 100 5.58 6.84 4.55
N LEU A 101 4.88 7.85 4.03
CA LEU A 101 5.24 8.61 2.84
C LEU A 101 5.23 10.10 3.18
N GLN A 102 6.32 10.81 2.90
CA GLN A 102 6.42 12.25 3.11
C GLN A 102 5.74 13.00 1.95
N LYS A 103 4.99 14.06 2.25
CA LYS A 103 4.39 14.94 1.23
C LYS A 103 5.47 15.70 0.48
N ASP A 104 5.43 15.62 -0.83
CA ASP A 104 6.20 16.47 -1.75
C ASP A 104 5.43 17.78 -1.95
N SER A 105 5.70 18.75 -1.09
CA SER A 105 5.00 20.05 -1.10
C SER A 105 5.35 20.92 -2.31
N ILE A 106 6.43 20.60 -3.05
CA ILE A 106 6.85 21.36 -4.24
C ILE A 106 6.01 20.95 -5.44
N ASN A 107 5.77 19.64 -5.58
CA ASN A 107 5.05 19.09 -6.74
C ASN A 107 3.55 18.87 -6.48
N SER A 108 3.11 18.90 -5.22
CA SER A 108 1.69 18.94 -4.87
C SER A 108 1.10 20.32 -5.14
N LYS A 109 -0.09 20.37 -5.72
CA LYS A 109 -0.74 21.63 -6.12
C LYS A 109 -2.24 21.48 -6.33
N GLU A 110 -2.93 22.60 -6.22
CA GLU A 110 -4.26 22.77 -6.80
C GLU A 110 -4.14 22.82 -8.33
N ILE A 111 -4.83 21.91 -9.01
CA ILE A 111 -4.93 21.90 -10.48
C ILE A 111 -6.00 22.91 -10.93
N SER A 112 -7.12 22.95 -10.21
CA SER A 112 -8.22 23.91 -10.40
C SER A 112 -9.02 24.05 -9.09
N LYS A 113 -10.00 24.96 -9.05
CA LYS A 113 -10.81 25.30 -7.86
C LYS A 113 -11.30 24.11 -7.01
N ASP A 114 -11.51 22.96 -7.64
CA ASP A 114 -12.04 21.76 -6.99
C ASP A 114 -11.22 20.50 -7.34
N GLU A 115 -10.01 20.64 -7.87
CA GLU A 115 -9.16 19.52 -8.29
C GLU A 115 -7.74 19.69 -7.75
N TYR A 116 -7.23 18.66 -7.09
CA TYR A 116 -5.93 18.68 -6.41
C TYR A 116 -5.06 17.53 -6.89
N LEU A 117 -3.77 17.80 -6.97
CA LEU A 117 -2.71 16.82 -7.14
C LEU A 117 -1.86 16.81 -5.89
N GLU A 118 -1.78 15.67 -5.23
CA GLU A 118 -0.90 15.49 -4.08
C GLU A 118 0.06 14.35 -4.32
N ILE A 119 1.31 14.55 -3.95
CA ILE A 119 2.38 13.60 -4.18
C ILE A 119 3.04 13.30 -2.85
N TYR A 120 3.18 12.01 -2.56
CA TYR A 120 3.84 11.50 -1.36
C TYR A 120 4.89 10.48 -1.75
N SER A 121 6.02 10.43 -1.06
CA SER A 121 7.09 9.48 -1.34
C SER A 121 7.82 9.04 -0.07
N GLY A 122 8.23 7.78 -0.03
CA GLY A 122 8.93 7.22 1.12
C GLY A 122 9.09 5.71 0.98
N ASN A 123 10.13 5.15 1.59
CA ASN A 123 10.33 3.70 1.67
C ASN A 123 10.29 2.96 0.31
N GLY A 124 10.73 3.64 -0.77
CA GLY A 124 10.74 3.09 -2.12
C GLY A 124 9.38 3.10 -2.84
N PHE A 125 8.35 3.71 -2.24
CA PHE A 125 7.04 3.93 -2.84
C PHE A 125 6.81 5.41 -3.10
N LYS A 126 6.01 5.68 -4.13
CA LYS A 126 5.43 6.98 -4.41
C LYS A 126 3.92 6.79 -4.57
N ALA A 127 3.17 7.66 -3.91
CA ALA A 127 1.73 7.79 -4.06
C ALA A 127 1.43 9.12 -4.74
N THR A 128 0.65 9.08 -5.81
CA THR A 128 0.15 10.28 -6.49
C THR A 128 -1.36 10.26 -6.43
N LEU A 129 -1.91 11.20 -5.68
CA LEU A 129 -3.34 11.38 -5.47
C LEU A 129 -3.84 12.48 -6.40
N LYS A 130 -4.77 12.15 -7.28
CA LYS A 130 -5.45 13.14 -8.14
C LYS A 130 -6.93 13.10 -7.82
N ILE A 131 -7.43 14.12 -7.13
CA ILE A 131 -8.76 14.13 -6.52
C ILE A 131 -9.56 15.35 -6.94
N LYS A 132 -10.88 15.18 -6.99
CA LYS A 132 -11.85 16.23 -7.25
C LYS A 132 -12.89 16.26 -6.15
N VAL A 133 -13.28 17.47 -5.73
CA VAL A 133 -14.34 17.69 -4.75
C VAL A 133 -15.69 17.31 -5.36
N ILE A 134 -16.48 16.53 -4.61
CA ILE A 134 -17.86 16.15 -4.93
C ILE A 134 -18.85 16.95 -4.09
N LYS A 135 -18.52 17.19 -2.82
CA LYS A 135 -19.34 17.96 -1.89
C LYS A 135 -18.46 18.61 -0.84
N LYS A 136 -18.71 19.87 -0.50
CA LYS A 136 -18.04 20.61 0.58
C LYS A 136 -18.93 20.71 1.81
N TYR A 137 -18.31 20.79 2.96
CA TYR A 137 -18.88 21.21 4.24
C TYR A 137 -17.86 22.12 4.94
N ASP A 138 -18.17 22.63 6.14
CA ASP A 138 -17.46 23.76 6.76
C ASP A 138 -15.94 23.55 6.85
N GLU A 139 -15.51 22.41 7.39
CA GLU A 139 -14.09 22.10 7.61
C GLU A 139 -13.60 20.91 6.76
N GLY A 140 -14.32 20.56 5.69
CA GLY A 140 -13.90 19.46 4.82
C GLY A 140 -14.78 19.19 3.61
N GLY A 141 -14.62 18.01 3.04
CA GLY A 141 -15.38 17.60 1.87
C GLY A 141 -15.30 16.12 1.56
N PHE A 142 -16.15 15.72 0.61
CA PHE A 142 -16.10 14.42 -0.04
C PHE A 142 -15.42 14.55 -1.39
N TYR A 143 -14.57 13.57 -1.70
CA TYR A 143 -13.69 13.59 -2.85
C TYR A 143 -13.75 12.27 -3.61
N LYS A 144 -13.50 12.34 -4.91
CA LYS A 144 -13.27 11.17 -5.78
C LYS A 144 -12.06 11.39 -6.65
N GLY A 145 -11.41 10.32 -7.08
CA GLY A 145 -10.24 10.45 -7.91
C GLY A 145 -9.49 9.16 -8.18
N THR A 146 -8.19 9.32 -8.38
CA THR A 146 -7.25 8.21 -8.60
C THR A 146 -6.11 8.29 -7.60
N LEU A 147 -5.77 7.15 -7.00
CA LEU A 147 -4.51 6.92 -6.28
C LEU A 147 -3.61 6.06 -7.15
N LYS A 148 -2.52 6.64 -7.64
CA LYS A 148 -1.45 5.92 -8.32
C LYS A 148 -0.38 5.55 -7.30
N ILE A 149 -0.08 4.27 -7.16
CA ILE A 149 1.05 3.77 -6.38
C ILE A 149 2.10 3.23 -7.34
N ASN A 150 3.33 3.70 -7.20
CA ASN A 150 4.45 3.14 -7.94
C ASN A 150 5.64 2.85 -7.01
N ASN A 151 6.41 1.83 -7.36
CA ASN A 151 7.72 1.55 -6.79
C ASN A 151 8.73 1.38 -7.93
N LYS A 152 9.92 0.84 -7.66
CA LYS A 152 10.96 0.65 -8.69
C LYS A 152 10.57 -0.32 -9.82
N GLU A 153 9.61 -1.21 -9.58
CA GLU A 153 9.29 -2.31 -10.50
C GLU A 153 7.91 -2.17 -11.13
N LYS A 154 6.96 -1.55 -10.42
CA LYS A 154 5.53 -1.70 -10.66
C LYS A 154 4.81 -0.38 -10.47
N GLU A 155 3.69 -0.25 -11.17
CA GLU A 155 2.73 0.84 -11.04
C GLU A 155 1.32 0.25 -10.94
N THR A 156 0.47 0.83 -10.11
CA THR A 156 -0.91 0.38 -9.92
C THR A 156 -1.80 1.58 -9.63
N ASP A 157 -2.90 1.68 -10.36
CA ASP A 157 -3.88 2.74 -10.24
C ASP A 157 -5.15 2.24 -9.54
N TYR A 158 -5.61 3.01 -8.57
CA TYR A 158 -6.83 2.76 -7.82
C TYR A 158 -7.83 3.90 -8.05
N LYS A 159 -9.06 3.57 -8.43
CA LYS A 159 -10.16 4.53 -8.33
C LYS A 159 -10.58 4.64 -6.87
N ILE A 160 -10.62 5.86 -6.36
CA ILE A 160 -10.86 6.12 -4.94
C ILE A 160 -12.02 7.07 -4.72
N LYS A 161 -12.57 6.97 -3.52
CA LYS A 161 -13.45 7.97 -2.92
C LYS A 161 -13.09 8.11 -1.46
N GLY A 162 -13.44 9.24 -0.85
CA GLY A 162 -13.12 9.47 0.54
C GLY A 162 -13.52 10.84 1.02
N GLU A 163 -13.09 11.15 2.23
CA GLU A 163 -13.27 12.44 2.86
C GLU A 163 -11.92 13.02 3.26
N SER A 164 -11.87 14.35 3.32
CA SER A 164 -10.71 15.11 3.74
C SER A 164 -11.22 16.32 4.50
N GLY A 165 -10.68 16.57 5.69
CA GLY A 165 -11.14 17.65 6.55
C GLY A 165 -10.60 17.62 7.98
N CYS A 166 -11.03 18.63 8.71
CA CYS A 166 -11.07 18.75 10.16
C CYS A 166 -12.56 18.79 10.57
#